data_AF-A0A2Z6QUR6-F1
#
_entry.id   AF-A0A2Z6QUR6-F1
#
_cell.length_a   1.000
_cell.length_b   1.000
_cell.length_c   1.000
_cell.angle_alpha   90.00
_cell.angle_beta   90.00
_cell.angle_gamma   90.00
#
_symmetry.space_group_name_H-M   'P 1'
#
loop_
_entity.id
_entity.type
_entity.pdbx_description
1 polymer ?
#
loop_
_entity_poly.entity_id
_entity_poly.type
_entity_poly.pdbx_seq_one_letter_code
_entity_poly.pdbx_strand_id
1 'polypeptide(L)'
;MMNFQPGTDEEIVVNSTYNFNLDIEILLNTSFTPRRARHIQRLHLAYHPRPPNPFILYRKDKAVGPEFVGLKTSELSRRIADMWRNESAEVKDLFHALARMAKRRYWNTYNYH
;
A
#
# COMPACT_ATOMS: atom_id res chain seq x y z
N MET A 1 25.88 -4.75 6.24
CA MET A 1 25.32 -5.89 5.50
C MET A 1 23.87 -5.61 5.16
N MET A 2 23.57 -5.54 3.86
CA MET A 2 22.32 -5.90 3.14
C MET A 2 22.41 -5.26 1.75
N ASN A 3 23.24 -5.83 0.87
CA ASN A 3 23.27 -5.50 -0.56
C ASN A 3 22.35 -6.49 -1.27
N PHE A 4 21.07 -6.13 -1.38
CA PHE A 4 20.17 -6.70 -2.37
C PHE A 4 19.88 -5.57 -3.35
N GLN A 5 20.54 -5.59 -4.51
CA GLN A 5 20.14 -4.80 -5.68
C GLN A 5 19.41 -5.78 -6.62
N PRO A 6 18.11 -6.02 -6.40
CA PRO A 6 17.25 -6.36 -7.52
C PRO A 6 17.19 -5.11 -8.43
N GLY A 7 16.63 -5.22 -9.63
CA GLY A 7 16.37 -4.06 -10.48
C GLY A 7 15.72 -2.88 -9.75
N THR A 8 15.63 -1.71 -10.38
CA THR A 8 14.87 -0.57 -9.82
C THR A 8 13.50 -1.04 -9.30
N ASP A 9 12.92 -0.38 -8.27
CA ASP A 9 11.64 -0.86 -7.71
C ASP A 9 10.57 -1.04 -8.79
N GLU A 10 10.65 -0.21 -9.83
CA GLU A 10 9.90 -0.27 -11.07
C GLU A 10 10.12 -1.59 -11.84
N GLU A 11 11.36 -2.06 -11.99
CA GLU A 11 11.68 -3.36 -12.61
C GLU A 11 11.13 -4.55 -11.82
N ILE A 12 11.16 -4.49 -10.48
CA ILE A 12 10.56 -5.55 -9.64
C ILE A 12 9.07 -5.67 -9.93
N VAL A 13 8.38 -4.53 -10.04
CA VAL A 13 6.95 -4.48 -10.32
C VAL A 13 6.64 -4.96 -11.73
N VAL A 14 7.39 -4.48 -12.73
CA VAL A 14 7.19 -4.84 -14.16
C VAL A 14 7.45 -6.32 -14.41
N ASN A 15 8.47 -6.90 -13.78
CA ASN A 15 8.84 -8.30 -13.95
C ASN A 15 8.03 -9.26 -13.06
N SER A 16 7.14 -8.73 -12.21
CA SER A 16 6.36 -9.58 -11.31
C SER A 16 5.30 -10.36 -12.08
N THR A 17 5.09 -11.62 -11.69
CA THR A 17 3.97 -12.44 -12.17
C THR A 17 2.70 -12.25 -11.34
N TYR A 18 2.71 -11.30 -10.38
CA TYR A 18 1.61 -11.07 -9.48
C TYR A 18 0.43 -10.43 -10.21
N ASN A 19 -0.75 -11.06 -10.10
CA ASN A 19 -1.98 -10.53 -10.68
C ASN A 19 -2.65 -9.55 -9.69
N PHE A 20 -2.49 -8.25 -9.93
CA PHE A 20 -3.12 -7.22 -9.14
C PHE A 20 -4.64 -7.17 -9.36
N ASN A 21 -5.38 -6.95 -8.27
CA ASN A 21 -6.82 -6.69 -8.32
C ASN A 21 -7.10 -5.18 -8.45
N LEU A 22 -6.12 -4.33 -8.16
CA LEU A 22 -6.18 -2.89 -8.35
C LEU A 22 -5.02 -2.40 -9.20
N ASP A 23 -5.26 -1.34 -9.97
CA ASP A 23 -4.20 -0.63 -10.68
C ASP A 23 -3.11 -0.16 -9.71
N ILE A 24 -1.85 -0.37 -10.09
CA ILE A 24 -0.66 0.08 -9.37
C ILE A 24 -0.77 1.58 -9.04
N GLU A 25 -1.25 2.40 -9.96
CA GLU A 25 -1.42 3.84 -9.73
C GLU A 25 -2.41 4.12 -8.59
N ILE A 26 -3.50 3.35 -8.50
CA ILE A 26 -4.48 3.45 -7.41
C ILE A 26 -3.87 3.00 -6.08
N LEU A 27 -3.02 1.97 -6.10
CA LEU A 27 -2.33 1.46 -4.92
C LEU A 27 -1.32 2.47 -4.37
N LEU A 28 -0.48 3.03 -5.25
CA LEU A 28 0.57 3.99 -4.90
C LEU A 28 0.01 5.33 -4.38
N ASN A 29 -1.20 5.71 -4.82
CA ASN A 29 -1.85 6.92 -4.34
C ASN A 29 -2.32 6.78 -2.89
N THR A 30 -1.86 7.71 -2.06
CA THR A 30 -2.30 7.83 -0.67
C THR A 30 -3.71 8.41 -0.64
N SER A 31 -4.70 7.66 -0.13
CA SER A 31 -6.09 8.13 -0.10
C SER A 31 -6.28 9.26 0.92
N PHE A 32 -6.91 10.37 0.50
CA PHE A 32 -7.12 11.59 1.29
C PHE A 32 -8.22 11.52 2.35
N THR A 33 -8.90 10.38 2.53
CA THR A 33 -10.12 10.31 3.35
C THR A 33 -10.03 9.43 4.62
N PRO A 34 -8.92 9.35 5.37
CA PRO A 34 -8.99 8.72 6.68
C PRO A 34 -9.87 9.55 7.62
N ARG A 35 -10.57 8.89 8.56
CA ARG A 35 -11.25 9.56 9.69
C ARG A 35 -10.35 10.59 10.38
N ARG A 36 -9.05 10.30 10.41
CA ARG A 36 -8.01 11.19 10.93
C ARG A 36 -7.89 12.51 10.15
N ALA A 37 -8.01 12.49 8.82
CA ALA A 37 -8.03 13.73 8.02
C ALA A 37 -9.20 14.62 8.43
N ARG A 38 -10.41 14.05 8.57
CA ARG A 38 -11.61 14.79 9.01
C ARG A 38 -11.43 15.38 10.42
N HIS A 39 -10.81 14.62 11.33
CA HIS A 39 -10.53 15.11 12.68
C HIS A 39 -9.52 16.27 12.67
N ILE A 40 -8.42 16.14 11.93
CA ILE A 40 -7.38 17.17 11.82
C ILE A 40 -7.91 18.44 11.13
N GLN A 41 -8.77 18.30 10.12
CA GLN A 41 -9.46 19.42 9.49
C GLN A 41 -10.37 20.17 10.47
N ARG A 42 -11.11 19.47 11.34
CA ARG A 42 -11.91 20.11 12.40
C ARG A 42 -11.05 20.92 13.39
N LEU A 43 -9.79 20.51 13.57
CA LEU A 43 -8.82 21.23 14.39
C LEU A 43 -8.09 22.35 13.63
N HIS A 44 -8.41 22.58 12.35
CA HIS A 44 -7.74 23.56 11.48
C HIS A 44 -6.22 23.35 11.37
N LEU A 45 -5.77 22.09 11.51
CA LEU A 45 -4.36 21.72 11.40
C LEU A 45 -4.06 21.18 10.00
N ALA A 46 -2.82 21.37 9.54
CA ALA A 46 -2.34 20.76 8.31
C ALA A 46 -2.29 19.24 8.46
N TYR A 47 -2.95 18.52 7.55
CA TYR A 47 -2.93 17.06 7.52
C TYR A 47 -2.05 16.54 6.39
N HIS A 48 -1.01 15.81 6.76
CA HIS A 48 -0.19 15.07 5.82
C HIS A 48 -0.44 13.56 6.01
N PRO A 49 -1.10 12.88 5.07
CA PRO A 49 -1.38 11.45 5.21
C PRO A 49 -0.07 10.66 5.17
N ARG A 50 0.05 9.63 6.01
CA ARG A 50 1.24 8.77 5.96
C ARG A 50 1.22 7.95 4.67
N PRO A 51 2.36 7.81 3.96
CA PRO A 51 2.44 6.91 2.83
C PRO A 51 2.10 5.47 3.28
N PRO A 52 1.42 4.68 2.44
CA PRO A 52 1.01 3.34 2.79
C PRO A 52 2.22 2.42 2.95
N ASN A 53 2.17 1.54 3.95
CA ASN A 53 3.17 0.48 4.11
C ASN A 53 2.83 -0.74 3.22
N PRO A 54 3.72 -1.74 3.10
CA PRO A 54 3.52 -2.90 2.22
C PRO A 54 2.22 -3.65 2.50
N PHE A 55 1.90 -3.89 3.77
CA PHE A 55 0.68 -4.58 4.17
C PHE A 55 -0.58 -3.77 3.83
N ILE A 56 -0.56 -2.45 3.98
CA ILE A 56 -1.70 -1.59 3.60
C ILE A 56 -1.94 -1.65 2.09
N LEU A 57 -0.88 -1.69 1.28
CA LEU A 57 -0.97 -1.87 -0.17
C LEU A 57 -1.55 -3.24 -0.51
N TYR A 58 -1.00 -4.30 0.06
CA TYR A 58 -1.49 -5.67 -0.10
C TYR A 58 -2.97 -5.79 0.29
N ARG A 59 -3.34 -5.21 1.43
CA ARG A 59 -4.72 -5.22 1.91
C ARG A 59 -5.65 -4.44 1.00
N LYS A 60 -5.23 -3.29 0.49
CA LYS A 60 -6.04 -2.52 -0.49
C LYS A 60 -6.32 -3.37 -1.72
N ASP A 61 -5.28 -4.00 -2.26
CA ASP A 61 -5.37 -4.89 -3.42
C ASP A 61 -6.30 -6.08 -3.15
N LYS A 62 -6.08 -6.83 -2.07
CA LYS A 62 -6.92 -8.00 -1.76
C LYS A 62 -8.35 -7.64 -1.39
N ALA A 63 -8.59 -6.50 -0.74
CA ALA A 63 -9.91 -6.15 -0.21
C ALA A 63 -11.00 -5.95 -1.28
N VAL A 64 -10.65 -5.77 -2.55
CA VAL A 64 -11.62 -5.67 -3.64
C VAL A 64 -12.00 -7.04 -4.23
N GLY A 65 -11.34 -8.12 -3.78
CA GLY A 65 -11.66 -9.49 -4.19
C GLY A 65 -13.09 -9.89 -3.80
N PRO A 66 -13.76 -10.69 -4.64
CA PRO A 66 -15.14 -11.12 -4.40
C PRO A 66 -15.33 -11.86 -3.06
N GLU A 67 -14.31 -12.54 -2.57
CA GLU A 67 -14.31 -13.27 -1.30
C GLU A 67 -14.40 -12.38 -0.05
N PHE A 68 -14.18 -11.08 -0.21
CA PHE A 68 -14.23 -10.09 0.87
C PHE A 68 -15.45 -9.18 0.85
N VAL A 69 -16.29 -9.29 -0.19
CA VAL A 69 -17.50 -8.47 -0.34
C VAL A 69 -18.47 -8.77 0.81
N GLY A 70 -19.00 -7.71 1.42
CA GLY A 70 -19.97 -7.81 2.53
C GLY A 70 -19.37 -8.17 3.89
N LEU A 71 -18.07 -8.49 3.97
CA LEU A 71 -17.41 -8.76 5.26
C LEU A 71 -17.21 -7.48 6.07
N LYS A 72 -17.31 -7.63 7.40
CA LYS A 72 -16.92 -6.56 8.32
C LYS A 72 -15.43 -6.24 8.15
N THR A 73 -15.08 -4.96 8.20
CA THR A 73 -13.69 -4.50 8.03
C THR A 73 -12.70 -5.18 8.97
N SER A 74 -13.12 -5.49 10.20
CA SER A 74 -12.30 -6.20 11.20
C SER A 74 -12.00 -7.64 10.78
N GLU A 75 -13.01 -8.36 10.27
CA GLU A 75 -12.86 -9.73 9.80
C GLU A 75 -12.04 -9.81 8.51
N LEU A 76 -12.35 -8.95 7.55
CA LEU A 76 -11.57 -8.80 6.31
C LEU A 76 -10.09 -8.57 6.63
N SER A 77 -9.79 -7.65 7.57
CA SER A 77 -8.40 -7.33 7.90
C SER A 77 -7.68 -8.48 8.62
N ARG A 78 -8.42 -9.29 9.39
CA ARG A 78 -7.87 -10.50 10.02
C ARG A 78 -7.48 -11.54 8.95
N ARG A 79 -8.41 -11.88 8.05
CA ARG A 79 -8.17 -12.86 6.98
C ARG A 79 -7.02 -12.45 6.07
N ILE A 80 -6.98 -11.19 5.63
CA ILE A 80 -5.89 -10.69 4.79
C ILE A 80 -4.55 -10.66 5.55
N ALA A 81 -4.55 -10.40 6.86
CA ALA A 81 -3.32 -10.49 7.66
C ALA A 81 -2.78 -11.92 7.70
N ASP A 82 -3.65 -12.92 7.79
CA ASP A 82 -3.26 -14.34 7.73
C ASP A 82 -2.71 -14.70 6.34
N MET A 83 -3.34 -14.21 5.26
CA MET A 83 -2.80 -14.36 3.91
C MET A 83 -1.41 -13.74 3.79
N TRP A 84 -1.23 -12.49 4.22
CA TRP A 84 0.05 -11.80 4.17
C TRP A 84 1.16 -12.54 4.94
N ARG A 85 0.85 -13.14 6.09
CA ARG A 85 1.84 -13.94 6.84
C ARG A 85 2.33 -15.15 6.04
N ASN A 86 1.41 -15.84 5.39
CA ASN A 86 1.67 -17.05 4.60
C ASN A 86 2.08 -16.78 3.15
N GLU A 87 2.08 -15.52 2.74
CA GLU A 87 2.44 -15.09 1.39
C GLU A 87 3.93 -15.34 1.09
N SER A 88 4.25 -15.57 -0.18
CA SER A 88 5.61 -15.84 -0.64
C SER A 88 6.55 -14.64 -0.42
N ALA A 89 7.86 -14.91 -0.39
CA ALA A 89 8.87 -13.86 -0.24
C ALA A 89 8.83 -12.88 -1.42
N GLU A 90 8.65 -13.40 -2.64
CA GLU A 90 8.59 -12.62 -3.88
C GLU A 90 7.44 -11.61 -3.86
N VAL A 91 6.24 -12.05 -3.44
CA VAL A 91 5.09 -11.14 -3.32
C VAL A 91 5.31 -10.14 -2.21
N LYS A 92 5.89 -10.54 -1.07
CA LYS A 92 6.24 -9.57 -0.01
C LYS A 92 7.22 -8.52 -0.52
N ASP A 93 8.26 -8.94 -1.23
CA ASP A 93 9.27 -8.05 -1.81
C ASP A 93 8.67 -7.09 -2.84
N LEU A 94 7.73 -7.55 -3.66
CA LEU A 94 6.94 -6.72 -4.57
C LEU A 94 6.18 -5.61 -3.82
N PHE A 95 5.44 -5.95 -2.76
CA PHE A 95 4.72 -4.95 -1.98
C PHE A 95 5.64 -4.05 -1.16
N HIS A 96 6.83 -4.53 -0.80
CA HIS A 96 7.90 -3.70 -0.25
C HIS A 96 8.43 -2.69 -1.27
N ALA A 97 8.61 -3.09 -2.54
CA ALA A 97 8.98 -2.20 -3.64
C ALA A 97 7.90 -1.13 -3.89
N LEU A 98 6.63 -1.55 -3.96
CA LEU A 98 5.50 -0.61 -4.09
C LEU A 98 5.43 0.39 -2.92
N ALA A 99 5.73 -0.04 -1.68
CA ALA A 99 5.77 0.88 -0.54
C ALA A 99 6.91 1.90 -0.66
N ARG A 100 8.07 1.50 -1.20
CA ARG A 100 9.19 2.44 -1.49
C ARG A 100 8.79 3.43 -2.59
N MET A 101 8.16 2.96 -3.66
CA MET A 101 7.61 3.82 -4.73
C MET A 101 6.58 4.81 -4.19
N ALA A 102 5.61 4.35 -3.38
CA ALA A 102 4.59 5.20 -2.78
C ALA A 102 5.20 6.27 -1.85
N LYS A 103 6.23 5.89 -1.08
CA LYS A 103 6.98 6.84 -0.25
C LYS A 103 7.71 7.89 -1.10
N ARG A 104 8.38 7.51 -2.19
CA ARG A 104 9.01 8.47 -3.12
C ARG A 104 7.99 9.45 -3.69
N ARG A 105 6.87 8.93 -4.20
CA ARG A 105 5.78 9.75 -4.76
C ARG A 105 5.21 10.72 -3.74
N TYR A 106 5.00 10.26 -2.51
CA TYR A 106 4.57 11.12 -1.41
C TYR A 106 5.55 12.26 -1.15
N TRP A 107 6.85 11.98 -1.03
CA TRP A 107 7.83 13.04 -0.82
C TRP A 107 7.88 14.02 -1.99
N ASN A 108 7.80 13.56 -3.23
CA ASN A 108 7.74 14.45 -4.40
C ASN A 108 6.49 15.34 -4.42
N THR A 109 5.39 14.89 -3.79
CA THR A 109 4.13 15.65 -3.73
C THR A 109 4.08 16.63 -2.57
N TYR A 110 4.70 16.30 -1.43
CA TYR A 110 4.57 17.06 -0.17
C TYR A 110 5.86 17.74 0.31
N ASN A 111 7.04 17.41 -0.21
CA ASN A 111 8.21 18.29 -0.07
C ASN A 111 8.02 19.47 -1.03
N TYR A 112 7.72 20.62 -0.45
CA TYR A 112 7.95 21.93 -1.04
C TYR A 112 9.43 22.08 -1.42
N HIS A 113 9.70 22.65 -2.59
CA HIS A 113 10.94 23.39 -2.87
C HIS A 113 11.07 24.57 -1.91
#